data_AF-A0A0R2S9F6-F1
#
_entry.id   AF-A0A0R2S9F6-F1
#
_cell.length_a   1.000
_cell.length_b   1.000
_cell.length_c   1.000
_cell.angle_alpha   90.00
_cell.angle_beta   90.00
_cell.angle_gamma   90.00
#
_symmetry.space_group_name_H-M   'P 1'
#
loop_
_entity.id
_entity.type
_entity.pdbx_description
1 polymer ?
#
loop_
_entity_poly.entity_id
_entity_poly.type
_entity_poly.pdbx_seq_one_letter_code
_entity_poly.pdbx_strand_id
1 'polypeptide(L)'
;MNFAAARLSHNLGQNDYCLTVLKNKPNNSGAIKFHYLDYLQAMSYLYMLDLKNAQQKFEYFLANFKGVNYIKSANHKLAWLAFLQNNTAKRGFYFTKVISDGNALIDEDKVALKDAKKNDISHPILLKTRLLYDGGYYSLALAELNQIDGDHYFSSESNQIEYWYRLARVESELNKNDKIVIAHYKKAFEKGQNASSYYAPMSALQIGLIYEKSKDFKQAKSYFNKCLSMSGFDYQRGIHQKAKAGLARIAD
;
A
#
# COMPACT_ATOMS: atom_id res chain seq x y z
N MET A 1 -0.17 -7.96 24.86
CA MET A 1 0.45 -6.62 24.73
C MET A 1 1.15 -6.43 23.39
N ASN A 2 2.05 -7.34 22.96
CA ASN A 2 2.84 -7.16 21.72
C ASN A 2 2.03 -7.08 20.42
N PHE A 3 0.88 -7.78 20.30
CA PHE A 3 0.05 -7.70 19.10
C PHE A 3 -0.55 -6.30 18.89
N ALA A 4 -1.15 -5.72 19.92
CA ALA A 4 -1.76 -4.40 19.83
C ALA A 4 -0.71 -3.33 19.52
N ALA A 5 0.42 -3.36 20.23
CA ALA A 5 1.55 -2.46 19.98
C ALA A 5 2.07 -2.59 18.54
N ALA A 6 2.32 -3.81 18.07
CA ALA A 6 2.78 -4.06 16.69
C ALA A 6 1.78 -3.58 15.64
N ARG A 7 0.47 -3.82 15.84
CA ARG A 7 -0.57 -3.37 14.90
C ARG A 7 -0.70 -1.86 14.86
N LEU A 8 -0.65 -1.19 16.02
CA LEU A 8 -0.69 0.26 16.08
C LEU A 8 0.53 0.88 15.41
N SER A 9 1.74 0.43 15.76
CA SER A 9 2.97 0.95 15.17
C SER A 9 3.05 0.69 13.67
N HIS A 10 2.61 -0.48 13.20
CA HIS A 10 2.52 -0.80 11.78
C HIS A 10 1.57 0.17 11.04
N ASN A 11 0.37 0.39 11.58
CA ASN A 11 -0.61 1.29 10.96
C ASN A 11 -0.20 2.77 10.99
N LEU A 12 0.66 3.17 11.93
CA LEU A 12 1.19 4.53 12.07
C LEU A 12 2.47 4.77 11.27
N GLY A 13 2.96 3.80 10.50
CA GLY A 13 4.24 3.92 9.78
C GLY A 13 5.46 3.97 10.72
N GLN A 14 5.33 3.57 11.99
CA GLN A 14 6.44 3.50 12.93
C GLN A 14 7.16 2.15 12.81
N ASN A 15 7.73 1.88 11.64
CA ASN A 15 8.17 0.54 11.28
C ASN A 15 9.33 0.02 12.14
N ASP A 16 10.27 0.87 12.53
CA ASP A 16 11.41 0.46 13.39
C ASP A 16 10.94 0.05 14.79
N TYR A 17 9.98 0.79 15.36
CA TYR A 17 9.35 0.43 16.63
C TYR A 17 8.52 -0.85 16.50
N CYS A 18 7.76 -0.98 15.41
CA CYS A 18 7.03 -2.20 15.08
C CYS A 18 7.96 -3.42 15.06
N LEU A 19 9.09 -3.31 14.36
CA LEU A 19 10.07 -4.37 14.26
C LEU A 19 10.70 -4.70 15.63
N THR A 20 10.94 -3.70 16.48
CA THR A 20 11.43 -3.89 17.85
C THR A 20 10.43 -4.69 18.69
N VAL A 21 9.15 -4.31 18.68
CA VAL A 21 8.07 -5.04 19.38
C VAL A 21 7.95 -6.47 18.87
N LEU A 22 8.09 -6.67 17.55
CA LEU A 22 8.01 -7.99 16.92
C LEU A 22 9.27 -8.84 17.18
N LYS A 23 10.45 -8.27 17.36
CA LYS A 23 11.65 -9.03 17.75
C LYS A 23 11.60 -9.46 19.22
N ASN A 24 11.04 -8.63 20.08
CA ASN A 24 10.97 -8.87 21.53
C ASN A 24 9.74 -9.68 21.96
N LYS A 25 9.33 -10.66 21.15
CA LYS A 25 8.22 -11.57 21.50
C LYS A 25 8.68 -12.58 22.56
N PRO A 26 7.95 -12.75 23.69
CA PRO A 26 8.27 -13.78 24.68
C PRO A 26 8.28 -15.16 24.04
N ASN A 27 9.35 -15.92 24.26
CA ASN A 27 9.53 -17.26 23.68
C ASN A 27 9.29 -18.35 24.74
N ASN A 28 8.22 -18.20 25.52
CA ASN A 28 7.91 -19.12 26.61
C ASN A 28 7.44 -20.46 26.05
N SER A 29 8.03 -21.56 26.53
CA SER A 29 7.58 -22.91 26.21
C SER A 29 6.11 -23.09 26.60
N GLY A 30 5.28 -23.52 25.65
CA GLY A 30 3.83 -23.74 25.85
C GLY A 30 2.91 -22.61 25.40
N ALA A 31 3.44 -21.45 25.00
CA ALA A 31 2.60 -20.38 24.44
C ALA A 31 2.07 -20.75 23.04
N ILE A 32 0.79 -20.44 22.77
CA ILE A 32 0.20 -20.58 21.43
C ILE A 32 0.96 -19.66 20.47
N LYS A 33 1.55 -20.25 19.43
CA LYS A 33 2.28 -19.50 18.41
C LYS A 33 1.31 -18.67 17.56
N PHE A 34 1.42 -17.35 17.66
CA PHE A 34 0.60 -16.44 16.86
C PHE A 34 1.30 -16.01 15.57
N HIS A 35 1.27 -16.87 14.56
CA HIS A 35 2.05 -16.72 13.33
C HIS A 35 1.70 -15.48 12.48
N TYR A 36 0.53 -14.86 12.68
CA TYR A 36 0.26 -13.57 12.05
C TYR A 36 1.29 -12.49 12.43
N LEU A 37 1.90 -12.58 13.63
CA LEU A 37 3.00 -11.71 14.01
C LEU A 37 4.28 -11.96 13.21
N ASP A 38 4.45 -13.15 12.61
CA ASP A 38 5.57 -13.44 11.70
C ASP A 38 5.33 -12.82 10.32
N TYR A 39 4.08 -12.84 9.85
CA TYR A 39 3.66 -12.09 8.66
C TYR A 39 3.90 -10.58 8.83
N LEU A 40 3.49 -9.99 9.96
CA LEU A 40 3.75 -8.57 10.23
C LEU A 40 5.25 -8.27 10.29
N GLN A 41 6.07 -9.18 10.82
CA GLN A 41 7.51 -9.00 10.87
C GLN A 41 8.14 -9.05 9.47
N ALA A 42 7.66 -9.95 8.61
CA ALA A 42 8.06 -10.00 7.21
C ALA A 42 7.70 -8.71 6.45
N MET A 43 6.49 -8.19 6.67
CA MET A 43 6.07 -6.89 6.13
C MET A 43 6.97 -5.76 6.62
N SER A 44 7.32 -5.72 7.91
CA SER A 44 8.22 -4.69 8.45
C SER A 44 9.61 -4.71 7.81
N TYR A 45 10.19 -5.89 7.58
CA TYR A 45 11.44 -6.00 6.82
C TYR A 45 11.26 -5.55 5.37
N LEU A 46 10.15 -5.92 4.73
CA LEU A 46 9.88 -5.53 3.35
C LEU A 46 9.74 -4.01 3.18
N TYR A 47 9.10 -3.33 4.13
CA TYR A 47 8.90 -1.88 4.08
C TYR A 47 10.20 -1.08 4.16
N MET A 48 11.22 -1.63 4.82
CA MET A 48 12.57 -1.05 4.85
C MET A 48 13.50 -1.64 3.77
N LEU A 49 12.92 -2.35 2.79
CA LEU A 49 13.64 -3.02 1.70
C LEU A 49 14.71 -4.04 2.16
N ASP A 50 14.58 -4.61 3.35
CA ASP A 50 15.38 -5.73 3.82
C ASP A 50 14.86 -7.03 3.21
N LEU A 51 15.18 -7.22 1.92
CA LEU A 51 14.61 -8.28 1.07
C LEU A 51 14.91 -9.68 1.62
N LYS A 52 16.10 -9.86 2.22
CA LYS A 52 16.56 -11.15 2.75
C LYS A 52 15.75 -11.55 3.98
N ASN A 53 15.66 -10.68 4.98
CA ASN A 53 14.92 -11.00 6.20
C ASN A 53 13.41 -11.04 5.95
N ALA A 54 12.89 -10.23 5.02
CA ALA A 54 11.51 -10.31 4.57
C ALA A 54 11.20 -11.68 3.98
N GLN A 55 12.02 -12.17 3.03
CA GLN A 55 11.84 -13.48 2.41
C GLN A 55 11.80 -14.59 3.46
N GLN A 56 12.82 -14.65 4.33
CA GLN A 56 12.93 -15.68 5.37
C GLN A 56 11.70 -15.69 6.29
N LYS A 57 11.17 -14.52 6.66
CA LYS A 57 10.00 -14.43 7.54
C LYS A 57 8.68 -14.75 6.84
N PHE A 58 8.51 -14.42 5.56
CA PHE A 58 7.35 -14.87 4.79
C PHE A 58 7.34 -16.38 4.60
N GLU A 59 8.48 -16.98 4.26
CA GLU A 59 8.63 -18.44 4.13
C GLU A 59 8.35 -19.14 5.47
N TYR A 60 8.88 -18.60 6.58
CA TYR A 60 8.57 -19.10 7.93
C TYR A 60 7.07 -19.02 8.24
N PHE A 61 6.41 -17.90 7.93
CA PHE A 61 4.97 -17.76 8.10
C PHE A 61 4.20 -18.82 7.31
N LEU A 62 4.51 -19.00 6.03
CA LEU A 62 3.83 -19.96 5.15
C LEU A 62 4.02 -21.42 5.61
N ALA A 63 5.19 -21.78 6.14
CA ALA A 63 5.46 -23.13 6.63
C ALA A 63 4.67 -23.46 7.93
N ASN A 64 4.50 -22.47 8.80
CA ASN A 64 4.01 -22.70 10.15
C ASN A 64 2.54 -22.30 10.37
N PHE A 65 2.02 -21.32 9.64
CA PHE A 65 0.64 -20.88 9.79
C PHE A 65 -0.33 -21.88 9.16
N LYS A 66 -1.32 -22.33 9.95
CA LYS A 66 -2.34 -23.30 9.53
C LYS A 66 -3.71 -22.68 9.22
N GLY A 67 -3.80 -21.35 9.23
CA GLY A 67 -5.03 -20.64 8.85
C GLY A 67 -5.06 -20.34 7.34
N VAL A 68 -6.12 -19.65 6.92
CA VAL A 68 -6.41 -19.42 5.48
C VAL A 68 -6.14 -18.00 4.98
N ASN A 69 -6.06 -17.02 5.89
CA ASN A 69 -5.84 -15.61 5.56
C ASN A 69 -4.35 -15.31 5.38
N TYR A 70 -4.03 -14.31 4.56
CA TYR A 70 -2.68 -13.82 4.28
C TYR A 70 -1.75 -14.81 3.55
N ILE A 71 -2.21 -16.03 3.23
CA ILE A 71 -1.43 -16.99 2.45
C ILE A 71 -1.18 -16.46 1.03
N LYS A 72 -2.22 -15.90 0.38
CA LYS A 72 -2.09 -15.29 -0.94
C LYS A 72 -1.22 -14.04 -0.87
N SER A 73 -1.44 -13.18 0.12
CA SER A 73 -0.62 -11.98 0.34
C SER A 73 0.85 -12.31 0.57
N ALA A 74 1.18 -13.30 1.39
CA ALA A 74 2.56 -13.69 1.66
C ALA A 74 3.27 -14.17 0.37
N ASN A 75 2.64 -15.05 -0.40
CA ASN A 75 3.16 -15.44 -1.72
C ASN A 75 3.28 -14.25 -2.67
N HIS A 76 2.33 -13.32 -2.64
CA HIS A 76 2.37 -12.11 -3.46
C HIS A 76 3.57 -11.22 -3.12
N LYS A 77 3.88 -11.04 -1.82
CA LYS A 77 5.06 -10.29 -1.38
C LYS A 77 6.36 -11.03 -1.71
N LEU A 78 6.38 -12.37 -1.69
CA LEU A 78 7.51 -13.15 -2.19
C LEU A 78 7.71 -12.97 -3.71
N ALA A 79 6.64 -12.83 -4.49
CA ALA A 79 6.74 -12.48 -5.91
C ALA A 79 7.29 -11.06 -6.12
N TRP A 80 6.92 -10.10 -5.28
CA TRP A 80 7.49 -8.74 -5.29
C TRP A 80 8.99 -8.75 -4.96
N LEU A 81 9.41 -9.51 -3.95
CA LEU A 81 10.82 -9.68 -3.61
C LEU A 81 11.60 -10.25 -4.80
N ALA A 82 11.08 -11.32 -5.42
CA ALA A 82 11.69 -11.91 -6.60
C ALA A 82 11.76 -10.92 -7.78
N PHE A 83 10.73 -10.12 -8.00
CA PHE A 83 10.70 -9.08 -9.02
C PHE A 83 11.77 -8.00 -8.77
N LEU A 84 11.89 -7.50 -7.55
CA LEU A 84 12.93 -6.52 -7.18
C LEU A 84 14.36 -7.06 -7.28
N GLN A 85 14.51 -8.39 -7.23
CA GLN A 85 15.78 -9.10 -7.42
C GLN A 85 16.02 -9.55 -8.87
N ASN A 86 15.17 -9.13 -9.82
CA ASN A 86 15.21 -9.54 -11.23
C ASN A 86 15.12 -11.07 -11.45
N ASN A 87 14.46 -11.80 -10.53
CA ASN A 87 14.27 -13.24 -10.61
C ASN A 87 12.88 -13.59 -11.15
N THR A 88 12.74 -13.56 -12.48
CA THR A 88 11.47 -13.84 -13.18
C THR A 88 10.93 -15.23 -12.90
N ALA A 89 11.80 -16.24 -12.77
CA ALA A 89 11.38 -17.61 -12.48
C ALA A 89 10.71 -17.73 -11.10
N LYS A 90 11.33 -17.17 -10.05
CA LYS A 90 10.74 -17.15 -8.71
C LYS A 90 9.48 -16.30 -8.65
N ARG A 91 9.44 -15.15 -9.35
CA ARG A 91 8.23 -14.33 -9.46
C ARG A 91 7.07 -15.16 -10.01
N GLY A 92 7.27 -15.84 -11.13
CA GLY A 92 6.25 -16.69 -11.76
C GLY A 92 5.80 -17.83 -10.84
N PHE A 93 6.74 -18.52 -10.19
CA PHE A 93 6.45 -19.55 -9.20
C PHE A 93 5.52 -19.04 -8.09
N TYR A 94 5.84 -17.90 -7.49
CA TYR A 94 5.04 -17.34 -6.41
C TYR A 94 3.67 -16.84 -6.88
N PHE A 95 3.54 -16.28 -8.09
CA PHE A 95 2.23 -15.96 -8.65
C PHE A 95 1.35 -17.20 -8.85
N THR A 96 1.90 -18.33 -9.29
CA THR A 96 1.17 -19.60 -9.32
C THR A 96 0.67 -19.97 -7.93
N LYS A 97 1.50 -19.81 -6.89
CA LYS A 97 1.11 -20.04 -5.50
C LYS A 97 0.03 -19.10 -4.99
N VAL A 98 0.06 -17.81 -5.38
CA VAL A 98 -1.02 -16.87 -5.07
C VAL A 98 -2.36 -17.34 -5.66
N ILE A 99 -2.34 -17.92 -6.85
CA ILE A 99 -3.55 -18.42 -7.50
C ILE A 99 -4.05 -19.70 -6.80
N SER A 100 -3.17 -20.67 -6.54
CA SER A 100 -3.54 -21.99 -6.03
C SER A 100 -3.77 -22.08 -4.53
N ASP A 101 -3.06 -21.29 -3.71
CA ASP A 101 -2.98 -21.53 -2.26
C ASP A 101 -3.78 -20.48 -1.48
N GLY A 102 -4.41 -20.88 -0.37
CA GLY A 102 -5.18 -19.99 0.52
C GLY A 102 -6.49 -19.46 -0.08
N ASN A 103 -7.12 -18.50 0.62
CA ASN A 103 -8.42 -17.93 0.25
C ASN A 103 -8.35 -16.43 -0.03
N ALA A 104 -9.37 -15.87 -0.68
CA ALA A 104 -9.50 -14.44 -0.98
C ALA A 104 -10.65 -13.79 -0.18
N LEU A 105 -10.66 -14.01 1.14
CA LEU A 105 -11.72 -13.50 2.03
C LEU A 105 -11.47 -12.04 2.45
N ILE A 106 -10.21 -11.71 2.71
CA ILE A 106 -9.76 -10.37 3.08
C ILE A 106 -9.27 -9.60 1.85
N ASP A 107 -9.35 -8.28 1.91
CA ASP A 107 -9.03 -7.41 0.77
C ASP A 107 -7.56 -7.56 0.31
N GLU A 108 -6.64 -7.75 1.25
CA GLU A 108 -5.21 -7.98 0.95
C GLU A 108 -4.99 -9.23 0.07
N ASP A 109 -5.70 -10.32 0.34
CA ASP A 109 -5.61 -11.56 -0.47
C ASP A 109 -6.39 -11.45 -1.79
N LYS A 110 -7.46 -10.64 -1.83
CA LYS A 110 -8.20 -10.36 -3.08
C LYS A 110 -7.33 -9.57 -4.06
N VAL A 111 -6.62 -8.56 -3.57
CA VAL A 111 -5.67 -7.78 -4.39
C VAL A 111 -4.53 -8.67 -4.85
N ALA A 112 -3.94 -9.48 -3.96
CA ALA A 112 -2.93 -10.46 -4.36
C ALA A 112 -3.40 -11.37 -5.50
N LEU A 113 -4.61 -11.93 -5.40
CA LEU A 113 -5.16 -12.79 -6.43
C LEU A 113 -5.40 -12.05 -7.77
N LYS A 114 -5.89 -10.81 -7.70
CA LYS A 114 -6.11 -9.96 -8.89
C LYS A 114 -4.78 -9.70 -9.61
N ASP A 115 -3.75 -9.29 -8.89
CA ASP A 115 -2.44 -8.94 -9.44
C ASP A 115 -1.77 -10.18 -10.07
N ALA A 116 -1.78 -11.32 -9.37
CA ALA A 116 -1.22 -12.57 -9.88
C ALA A 116 -1.94 -13.07 -11.14
N LYS A 117 -3.28 -12.97 -11.21
CA LYS A 117 -4.06 -13.35 -12.41
C LYS A 117 -3.76 -12.46 -13.63
N LYS A 118 -3.45 -11.19 -13.39
CA LYS A 118 -3.05 -10.24 -14.45
C LYS A 118 -1.56 -10.30 -14.77
N ASN A 119 -0.79 -11.07 -14.01
CA ASN A 119 0.66 -11.03 -13.99
C ASN A 119 1.20 -9.59 -13.83
N ASP A 120 0.57 -8.82 -12.95
CA ASP A 120 0.80 -7.37 -12.82
C ASP A 120 1.67 -7.06 -11.59
N ILE A 121 2.72 -6.27 -11.82
CA ILE A 121 3.53 -5.62 -10.77
C ILE A 121 3.92 -4.26 -11.35
N SER A 122 3.74 -3.20 -10.56
CA SER A 122 4.16 -1.83 -10.93
C SER A 122 5.65 -1.75 -11.23
N HIS A 123 6.08 -0.65 -11.85
CA HIS A 123 7.50 -0.38 -12.08
C HIS A 123 8.33 -0.54 -10.78
N PRO A 124 9.58 -1.07 -10.83
CA PRO A 124 10.38 -1.32 -9.63
C PRO A 124 10.56 -0.10 -8.72
N ILE A 125 10.78 1.09 -9.29
CA ILE A 125 10.90 2.34 -8.52
C ILE A 125 9.59 2.67 -7.78
N LEU A 126 8.45 2.52 -8.45
CA LEU A 126 7.13 2.78 -7.86
C LEU A 126 6.80 1.75 -6.76
N LEU A 127 7.20 0.49 -6.96
CA LEU A 127 7.07 -0.56 -5.94
C LEU A 127 7.93 -0.26 -4.71
N LYS A 128 9.21 0.09 -4.88
CA LYS A 128 10.09 0.49 -3.77
C LYS A 128 9.53 1.69 -3.02
N THR A 129 9.07 2.71 -3.76
CA THR A 129 8.41 3.90 -3.20
C THR A 129 7.21 3.50 -2.33
N ARG A 130 6.37 2.57 -2.80
CA ARG A 130 5.24 2.03 -2.01
C ARG A 130 5.73 1.46 -0.68
N LEU A 131 6.71 0.57 -0.74
CA LEU A 131 7.17 -0.17 0.42
C LEU A 131 7.77 0.77 1.46
N LEU A 132 8.61 1.72 1.03
CA LEU A 132 9.19 2.73 1.89
C LEU A 132 8.12 3.64 2.50
N TYR A 133 7.15 4.10 1.71
CA TYR A 133 6.04 4.91 2.20
C TYR A 133 5.22 4.17 3.26
N ASP A 134 4.85 2.91 2.99
CA ASP A 134 4.04 2.10 3.93
C ASP A 134 4.81 1.83 5.25
N GLY A 135 6.15 1.90 5.23
CA GLY A 135 7.02 1.86 6.41
C GLY A 135 7.27 3.19 7.11
N GLY A 136 6.72 4.30 6.63
CA GLY A 136 6.98 5.65 7.16
C GLY A 136 8.31 6.27 6.71
N TYR A 137 9.03 5.66 5.78
CA TYR A 137 10.33 6.13 5.29
C TYR A 137 10.18 7.15 4.16
N TYR A 138 9.43 8.23 4.40
CA TYR A 138 8.97 9.15 3.35
C TYR A 138 10.11 9.84 2.59
N SER A 139 11.18 10.24 3.26
CA SER A 139 12.34 10.85 2.59
C SER A 139 13.04 9.88 1.64
N LEU A 140 13.13 8.59 2.00
CA LEU A 140 13.67 7.55 1.12
C LEU A 140 12.73 7.27 -0.04
N ALA A 141 11.42 7.25 0.21
CA ALA A 141 10.42 7.11 -0.85
C ALA A 141 10.50 8.27 -1.87
N LEU A 142 10.72 9.51 -1.41
CA LEU A 142 10.93 10.65 -2.31
C LEU A 142 12.22 10.51 -3.13
N ALA A 143 13.29 10.01 -2.52
CA ALA A 143 14.55 9.76 -3.23
C ALA A 143 14.40 8.71 -4.36
N GLU A 144 13.57 7.68 -4.17
CA GLU A 144 13.21 6.75 -5.24
C GLU A 144 12.46 7.47 -6.38
N LEU A 145 11.45 8.29 -6.05
CA LEU A 145 10.68 9.02 -7.05
C LEU A 145 11.50 10.06 -7.84
N ASN A 146 12.49 10.69 -7.21
CA ASN A 146 13.35 11.68 -7.86
C ASN A 146 14.28 11.08 -8.94
N GLN A 147 14.36 9.75 -9.05
CA GLN A 147 15.04 9.09 -10.17
C GLN A 147 14.20 9.10 -11.46
N ILE A 148 12.92 9.45 -11.36
CA ILE A 148 11.98 9.48 -12.47
C ILE A 148 11.91 10.91 -13.00
N ASP A 149 12.26 11.11 -14.27
CA ASP A 149 11.99 12.37 -14.96
C ASP A 149 10.55 12.36 -15.47
N GLY A 150 9.63 12.92 -14.67
CA GLY A 150 8.22 13.07 -15.04
C GLY A 150 7.47 11.76 -15.31
N ASP A 151 6.21 11.86 -15.72
CA ASP A 151 5.44 10.67 -16.08
C ASP A 151 5.80 10.10 -17.47
N HIS A 152 6.42 10.90 -18.35
CA HIS A 152 6.92 10.43 -19.66
C HIS A 152 8.00 9.35 -19.56
N TYR A 153 8.64 9.20 -18.40
CA TYR A 153 9.50 8.07 -18.10
C TYR A 153 8.80 6.71 -18.31
N PHE A 154 7.48 6.66 -18.14
CA PHE A 154 6.70 5.43 -18.29
C PHE A 154 5.96 5.37 -19.62
N SER A 155 6.14 4.26 -20.34
CA SER A 155 5.31 3.90 -21.49
C SER A 155 3.90 3.45 -21.09
N SER A 156 3.75 2.91 -19.88
CA SER A 156 2.47 2.42 -19.37
C SER A 156 1.70 3.53 -18.65
N GLU A 157 0.48 3.80 -19.11
CA GLU A 157 -0.44 4.75 -18.49
C GLU A 157 -0.72 4.42 -17.01
N SER A 158 -0.80 3.13 -16.65
CA SER A 158 -1.02 2.74 -15.25
C SER A 158 0.12 3.18 -14.34
N ASN A 159 1.37 3.08 -14.81
CA ASN A 159 2.54 3.57 -14.08
C ASN A 159 2.59 5.10 -14.02
N GLN A 160 2.15 5.81 -15.08
CA GLN A 160 2.02 7.26 -15.07
C GLN A 160 1.04 7.75 -13.99
N ILE A 161 -0.14 7.11 -13.91
CA ILE A 161 -1.16 7.42 -12.90
C ILE A 161 -0.61 7.14 -11.49
N GLU A 162 0.02 5.97 -11.32
CA GLU A 162 0.61 5.56 -10.04
C GLU A 162 1.71 6.52 -9.58
N TYR A 163 2.58 6.96 -10.49
CA TYR A 163 3.65 7.91 -10.20
C TYR A 163 3.11 9.19 -9.58
N TRP A 164 2.15 9.85 -10.24
CA TRP A 164 1.57 11.09 -9.72
C TRP A 164 0.90 10.89 -8.36
N TYR A 165 0.19 9.77 -8.18
CA TYR A 165 -0.44 9.44 -6.91
C TYR A 165 0.59 9.23 -5.79
N ARG A 166 1.66 8.49 -6.05
CA ARG A 166 2.72 8.23 -5.08
C ARG A 166 3.49 9.49 -4.72
N LEU A 167 3.82 10.32 -5.70
CA LEU A 167 4.49 11.59 -5.49
C LEU A 167 3.68 12.50 -4.58
N ALA A 168 2.40 12.70 -4.90
CA ALA A 168 1.51 13.51 -4.07
C ALA A 168 1.40 12.99 -2.63
N ARG A 169 1.33 11.67 -2.43
CA ARG A 169 1.30 11.07 -1.09
C ARG A 169 2.57 11.32 -0.29
N VAL A 170 3.72 11.06 -0.89
CA VAL A 170 5.02 11.25 -0.24
C VAL A 170 5.23 12.73 0.11
N GLU A 171 4.92 13.63 -0.81
CA GLU A 171 5.02 15.08 -0.59
C GLU A 171 4.06 15.56 0.50
N SER A 172 2.86 15.01 0.58
CA SER A 172 1.88 15.32 1.63
C SER A 172 2.42 14.96 3.02
N GLU A 173 3.00 13.77 3.20
CA GLU A 173 3.59 13.35 4.48
C GLU A 173 4.84 14.17 4.86
N LEU A 174 5.56 14.66 3.85
CA LEU A 174 6.71 15.56 4.04
C LEU A 174 6.30 17.04 4.21
N ASN A 175 5.00 17.31 4.40
CA ASN A 175 4.45 18.66 4.59
C ASN A 175 4.90 19.65 3.50
N LYS A 176 4.97 19.19 2.25
CA LYS A 176 5.17 20.07 1.10
C LYS A 176 3.95 20.97 0.92
N ASN A 177 4.11 22.01 0.10
CA ASN A 177 3.06 22.99 -0.13
C ASN A 177 1.78 22.33 -0.67
N ASP A 178 0.64 22.55 0.00
CA ASP A 178 -0.65 21.95 -0.34
C ASP A 178 -1.05 22.21 -1.81
N LYS A 179 -0.70 23.36 -2.40
CA LYS A 179 -0.99 23.64 -3.82
C LYS A 179 -0.24 22.68 -4.75
N ILE A 180 1.00 22.33 -4.43
CA ILE A 180 1.81 21.37 -5.20
C ILE A 180 1.23 19.97 -5.03
N VAL A 181 0.96 19.56 -3.79
CA VAL A 181 0.37 18.25 -3.48
C VAL A 181 -0.98 18.05 -4.19
N ILE A 182 -1.86 19.06 -4.14
CA ILE A 182 -3.14 19.06 -4.87
C ILE A 182 -2.90 18.95 -6.38
N ALA A 183 -1.93 19.69 -6.94
CA ALA A 183 -1.65 19.63 -8.38
C ALA A 183 -1.20 18.22 -8.82
N HIS A 184 -0.38 17.54 -8.03
CA HIS A 184 0.04 16.17 -8.33
C HIS A 184 -1.09 15.15 -8.17
N TYR A 185 -1.91 15.25 -7.10
CA TYR A 185 -3.12 14.42 -6.99
C TYR A 185 -4.10 14.67 -8.15
N LYS A 186 -4.24 15.91 -8.62
CA LYS A 186 -5.09 16.23 -9.78
C LYS A 186 -4.62 15.50 -11.04
N LYS A 187 -3.31 15.45 -11.31
CA LYS A 187 -2.76 14.69 -12.44
C LYS A 187 -3.10 13.19 -12.34
N ALA A 188 -2.97 12.59 -11.17
CA ALA A 188 -3.36 11.20 -10.94
C ALA A 188 -4.87 10.98 -11.12
N PHE A 189 -5.69 11.89 -10.58
CA PHE A 189 -7.13 11.86 -10.73
C PHE A 189 -7.55 11.95 -12.20
N GLU A 190 -7.07 12.96 -12.94
CA GLU A 190 -7.48 13.26 -14.31
C GLU A 190 -7.13 12.13 -15.28
N LYS A 191 -5.92 11.57 -15.18
CA LYS A 191 -5.47 10.43 -16.00
C LYS A 191 -6.17 9.13 -15.60
N GLY A 192 -6.44 8.94 -14.31
CA GLY A 192 -6.94 7.66 -13.78
C GLY A 192 -8.46 7.50 -13.76
N GLN A 193 -9.25 8.42 -14.33
CA GLN A 193 -10.72 8.39 -14.22
C GLN A 193 -11.36 7.09 -14.74
N ASN A 194 -10.76 6.50 -15.79
CA ASN A 194 -11.24 5.28 -16.42
C ASN A 194 -10.46 4.03 -15.99
N ALA A 195 -9.50 4.17 -15.07
CA ALA A 195 -8.68 3.06 -14.61
C ALA A 195 -9.39 2.26 -13.50
N SER A 196 -9.18 0.94 -13.48
CA SER A 196 -9.67 0.07 -12.39
C SER A 196 -8.83 0.14 -11.10
N SER A 197 -7.79 0.97 -11.08
CA SER A 197 -6.96 1.22 -9.90
C SER A 197 -7.61 2.25 -8.99
N TYR A 198 -7.31 2.17 -7.70
CA TYR A 198 -7.88 3.08 -6.70
C TYR A 198 -7.22 4.48 -6.68
N TYR A 199 -6.22 4.72 -7.53
CA TYR A 199 -5.38 5.92 -7.49
C TYR A 199 -6.18 7.20 -7.75
N ALA A 200 -7.06 7.22 -8.75
CA ALA A 200 -7.90 8.38 -9.02
C ALA A 200 -8.94 8.68 -7.91
N PRO A 201 -9.78 7.72 -7.46
CA PRO A 201 -10.75 8.01 -6.39
C PRO A 201 -10.06 8.35 -5.06
N MET A 202 -8.93 7.70 -4.75
CA MET A 202 -8.12 8.07 -3.59
C MET A 202 -7.54 9.48 -3.73
N SER A 203 -7.05 9.87 -4.91
CA SER A 203 -6.56 11.23 -5.15
C SER A 203 -7.66 12.27 -4.94
N ALA A 204 -8.87 12.01 -5.43
CA ALA A 204 -10.02 12.87 -5.16
C ALA A 204 -10.34 12.97 -3.67
N LEU A 205 -10.32 11.85 -2.94
CA LEU A 205 -10.48 11.85 -1.48
C LEU A 205 -9.40 12.73 -0.79
N GLN A 206 -8.12 12.55 -1.14
CA GLN A 206 -7.02 13.30 -0.53
C GLN A 206 -7.12 14.81 -0.80
N ILE A 207 -7.44 15.21 -2.04
CA ILE A 207 -7.69 16.61 -2.38
C ILE A 207 -8.85 17.17 -1.53
N GLY A 208 -9.94 16.41 -1.37
CA GLY A 208 -11.06 16.79 -0.53
C GLY A 208 -10.66 17.04 0.92
N LEU A 209 -9.83 16.15 1.50
CA LEU A 209 -9.31 16.29 2.86
C LEU A 209 -8.39 17.51 3.03
N ILE A 210 -7.57 17.82 2.02
CA ILE A 210 -6.70 19.01 2.06
C ILE A 210 -7.55 20.29 2.06
N TYR A 211 -8.55 20.38 1.17
CA TYR A 211 -9.45 21.53 1.14
C TYR A 211 -10.31 21.65 2.40
N GLU A 212 -10.74 20.52 2.98
CA GLU A 212 -11.42 20.49 4.27
C GLU A 212 -10.54 21.11 5.36
N LYS A 213 -9.27 20.69 5.44
CA LYS A 213 -8.29 21.23 6.40
C LYS A 213 -8.07 22.73 6.21
N SER A 214 -8.07 23.21 4.97
CA SER A 214 -7.95 24.64 4.64
C SER A 214 -9.27 25.43 4.72
N LYS A 215 -10.37 24.80 5.19
CA LYS A 215 -11.72 25.37 5.28
C LYS A 215 -12.33 25.81 3.95
N ASP A 216 -11.82 25.32 2.82
CA ASP A 216 -12.48 25.49 1.51
C ASP A 216 -13.52 24.38 1.31
N PHE A 217 -14.64 24.50 2.03
CA PHE A 217 -15.66 23.46 2.05
C PHE A 217 -16.36 23.28 0.69
N LYS A 218 -16.37 24.32 -0.15
CA LYS A 218 -16.90 24.23 -1.52
C LYS A 218 -16.07 23.24 -2.33
N GLN A 219 -14.75 23.40 -2.32
CA GLN A 219 -13.86 22.49 -3.04
C GLN A 219 -13.79 21.12 -2.38
N ALA A 220 -13.78 21.03 -1.05
CA ALA A 220 -13.83 19.77 -0.32
C ALA A 220 -15.05 18.93 -0.74
N LYS A 221 -16.25 19.53 -0.72
CA LYS A 221 -17.50 18.89 -1.16
C LYS A 221 -17.44 18.42 -2.60
N SER A 222 -16.90 19.24 -3.51
CA SER A 222 -16.74 18.87 -4.92
C SER A 222 -15.90 17.60 -5.07
N TYR A 223 -14.75 17.53 -4.40
CA TYR A 223 -13.82 16.40 -4.50
C TYR A 223 -14.30 15.14 -3.78
N PHE A 224 -14.98 15.26 -2.64
CA PHE A 224 -15.63 14.10 -2.01
C PHE A 224 -16.71 13.50 -2.92
N ASN A 225 -17.51 14.33 -3.60
CA ASN A 225 -18.49 13.84 -4.57
C ASN A 225 -17.83 13.17 -5.79
N LYS A 226 -16.73 13.73 -6.31
CA LYS A 226 -15.93 13.09 -7.38
C LYS A 226 -15.39 11.73 -6.95
N CYS A 227 -14.94 11.60 -5.70
CA CYS A 227 -14.54 10.31 -5.16
C CYS A 227 -15.71 9.31 -5.15
N LEU A 228 -16.91 9.75 -4.75
CA LEU A 228 -18.09 8.89 -4.61
C LEU A 228 -18.75 8.51 -5.95
N SER A 229 -18.51 9.27 -7.03
CA SER A 229 -19.04 8.96 -8.35
C SER A 229 -18.27 7.84 -9.07
N MET A 230 -17.09 7.47 -8.60
CA MET A 230 -16.28 6.39 -9.17
C MET A 230 -16.67 5.04 -8.57
N SER A 231 -16.46 3.94 -9.31
CA SER A 231 -16.72 2.58 -8.80
C SER A 231 -15.88 1.53 -9.54
N GLY A 232 -15.88 0.29 -9.04
CA GLY A 232 -15.18 -0.83 -9.69
C GLY A 232 -13.67 -0.87 -9.41
N PHE A 233 -13.21 -0.23 -8.34
CA PHE A 233 -11.81 -0.15 -7.96
C PHE A 233 -11.51 -0.82 -6.61
N ASP A 234 -10.24 -1.12 -6.36
CA ASP A 234 -9.81 -1.80 -5.13
C ASP A 234 -10.06 -0.92 -3.89
N TYR A 235 -10.43 -1.52 -2.77
CA TYR A 235 -10.70 -0.80 -1.50
C TYR A 235 -11.85 0.23 -1.54
N GLN A 236 -12.73 0.17 -2.55
CA GLN A 236 -13.83 1.13 -2.75
C GLN A 236 -14.65 1.41 -1.48
N ARG A 237 -15.01 0.37 -0.72
CA ARG A 237 -15.80 0.52 0.52
C ARG A 237 -15.13 1.48 1.50
N GLY A 238 -13.85 1.28 1.78
CA GLY A 238 -13.11 2.10 2.74
C GLY A 238 -12.89 3.52 2.24
N ILE A 239 -12.59 3.68 0.95
CA ILE A 239 -12.39 4.99 0.32
C ILE A 239 -13.71 5.80 0.33
N HIS A 240 -14.83 5.20 -0.07
CA HIS A 240 -16.14 5.86 -0.05
C HIS A 240 -16.60 6.20 1.37
N GLN A 241 -16.35 5.33 2.34
CA GLN A 241 -16.68 5.61 3.74
C GLN A 241 -15.96 6.86 4.24
N LYS A 242 -14.67 7.03 3.90
CA LYS A 242 -13.91 8.24 4.26
C LYS A 242 -14.45 9.49 3.58
N ALA A 243 -14.81 9.42 2.30
CA ALA A 243 -15.42 10.54 1.58
C ALA A 243 -16.78 10.96 2.17
N LYS A 244 -17.65 9.98 2.51
CA LYS A 244 -18.92 10.24 3.19
C LYS A 244 -18.73 10.88 4.55
N ALA A 245 -17.75 10.41 5.33
CA ALA A 245 -17.40 11.03 6.60
C ALA A 245 -16.89 12.47 6.43
N GLY A 246 -16.13 12.75 5.36
CA GLY A 246 -15.72 14.10 4.98
C GLY A 246 -16.90 15.01 4.68
N LEU A 247 -17.85 14.55 3.86
CA LEU A 247 -19.08 15.29 3.58
C LEU A 247 -19.90 15.59 4.85
N ALA A 248 -19.99 14.62 5.77
CA ALA A 248 -20.71 14.81 7.03
C ALA A 248 -20.08 15.88 7.92
N ARG A 249 -18.75 16.04 7.91
CA ARG A 249 -18.04 17.06 8.72
C ARG A 249 -18.17 18.49 8.18
N ILE A 250 -18.53 18.65 6.91
CA ILE A 250 -18.63 19.97 6.23
C ILE A 250 -20.07 20.33 5.84
N ALA A 251 -21.05 19.58 6.36
CA ALA A 251 -22.47 19.80 6.07
C ALA A 251 -23.08 20.93 6.91
N ASP A 252 -22.38 21.36 7.96
CA ASP A 252 -22.70 22.49 8.84
C ASP A 252 -22.01 23.78 8.36
#